data_AF-A0AAU2EVJ8-F1
#
_entry.id   AF-A0AAU2EVJ8-F1
#
_cell.length_a   1.000
_cell.length_b   1.000
_cell.length_c   1.000
_cell.angle_alpha   90.00
_cell.angle_beta   90.00
_cell.angle_gamma   90.00
#
_symmetry.space_group_name_H-M   'P 1'
#
loop_
_entity.id
_entity.type
_entity.pdbx_description
1 polymer ?
#
loop_
_entity_poly.entity_id
_entity_poly.type
_entity_poly.pdbx_seq_one_letter_code
_entity_poly.pdbx_strand_id
1 'polypeptide(L)'
;MADQPLKAHFTETVSLPDGRKVRVSAYPDGSIRFRVDGLPYVLTEAYLTGNPEKDEAIVKLSPGKQGSNAAYNYVDELTKRNAT
;
A
#
# COMPACT_ATOMS: atom_id res chain seq x y z
N MET A 1 12.63 -19.00 16.28
CA MET A 1 12.03 -18.03 17.22
C MET A 1 10.88 -17.38 16.45
N ALA A 2 9.64 -17.47 16.93
CA ALA A 2 8.51 -16.86 16.22
C ALA A 2 8.66 -15.35 16.33
N ASP A 3 8.88 -14.66 15.20
CA ASP A 3 8.86 -13.20 15.14
C ASP A 3 7.48 -12.73 15.63
N GLN A 4 7.46 -12.14 16.81
CA GLN A 4 6.26 -11.51 17.32
C GLN A 4 5.86 -10.41 16.33
N PRO A 5 4.60 -10.32 15.90
CA PRO A 5 4.21 -9.36 14.87
C PRO A 5 4.56 -7.95 15.34
N LEU A 6 5.38 -7.25 14.55
CA LEU A 6 5.80 -5.88 14.79
C LEU A 6 4.57 -5.02 15.08
N LYS A 7 4.52 -4.43 16.29
CA LYS A 7 3.42 -3.56 16.72
C LYS A 7 3.75 -2.12 16.31
N ALA A 8 2.85 -1.50 15.56
CA ALA A 8 2.97 -0.09 15.21
C ALA A 8 2.88 0.77 16.48
N HIS A 9 3.79 1.74 16.63
CA HIS A 9 3.74 2.74 17.70
C HIS A 9 2.91 3.97 17.29
N PHE A 10 2.78 4.20 15.98
CA PHE A 10 1.98 5.27 15.42
C PHE A 10 1.01 4.71 14.38
N THR A 11 -0.19 5.29 14.32
CA THR A 11 -1.14 5.03 13.26
C THR A 11 -2.03 6.25 13.03
N GLU A 12 -2.21 6.61 11.76
CA GLU A 12 -3.16 7.63 11.34
C GLU A 12 -3.95 7.17 10.11
N THR A 13 -5.16 7.69 9.93
CA THR A 13 -5.99 7.42 8.75
C THR A 13 -6.41 8.72 8.09
N VAL A 14 -6.11 8.84 6.80
CA VAL A 14 -6.51 9.95 5.94
C VAL A 14 -7.68 9.50 5.06
N SER A 15 -8.75 10.29 5.05
CA SER A 15 -9.86 10.12 4.10
C SER A 15 -9.60 10.96 2.86
N LEU A 16 -9.62 10.32 1.69
CA LEU A 16 -9.44 10.99 0.41
C LEU A 16 -10.77 11.57 -0.10
N PRO A 17 -10.74 12.60 -0.97
CA PRO A 17 -11.97 13.22 -1.51
C PRO A 17 -12.90 12.27 -2.25
N ASP A 18 -12.37 11.17 -2.80
CA ASP A 18 -13.15 10.13 -3.49
C ASP A 18 -13.69 9.04 -2.55
N GLY A 19 -13.57 9.24 -1.23
CA GLY A 19 -14.07 8.33 -0.21
C GLY A 19 -13.12 7.19 0.16
N ARG A 20 -12.02 6.98 -0.58
CA ARG A 20 -10.99 6.00 -0.19
C ARG A 20 -10.30 6.41 1.10
N LYS A 21 -9.75 5.44 1.84
CA LYS A 21 -8.95 5.69 3.04
C LYS A 21 -7.52 5.21 2.84
N VAL A 22 -6.59 5.96 3.41
CA VAL A 22 -5.17 5.60 3.52
C VAL A 22 -4.83 5.56 5.00
N ARG A 23 -4.43 4.40 5.51
CA ARG A 23 -3.90 4.24 6.86
C ARG A 23 -2.38 4.13 6.82
N VAL A 24 -1.72 5.02 7.55
CA VAL A 24 -0.27 5.04 7.73
C VAL A 24 0.05 4.45 9.09
N SER A 25 1.06 3.58 9.15
CA SER A 25 1.57 3.02 10.41
C SER A 25 3.10 3.08 10.43
N ALA A 26 3.67 3.52 11.54
CA ALA A 26 5.11 3.52 11.76
C ALA A 26 5.47 2.53 12.88
N TYR A 27 6.59 1.85 12.70
CA TYR A 27 7.05 0.77 13.56
C TYR A 27 8.38 1.11 14.26
N PRO A 28 8.72 0.43 15.36
CA PRO A 28 9.96 0.70 16.10
C PRO A 28 11.25 0.46 15.30
N ASP A 29 11.19 -0.35 14.25
CA ASP A 29 12.31 -0.64 13.34
C ASP A 29 12.53 0.44 12.27
N GLY A 30 11.74 1.53 12.31
CA GLY A 30 11.80 2.61 11.32
C GLY A 30 11.00 2.33 10.05
N SER A 31 10.40 1.15 9.90
CA SER A 31 9.55 0.86 8.73
C SER A 31 8.22 1.64 8.80
N ILE A 32 7.71 1.99 7.61
CA ILE A 32 6.43 2.67 7.43
C ILE A 32 5.55 1.81 6.52
N ARG A 33 4.30 1.58 6.92
CA ARG A 33 3.31 0.83 6.14
C ARG A 33 2.14 1.71 5.74
N PHE A 34 1.79 1.65 4.46
CA PHE A 34 0.58 2.24 3.92
C PHE A 34 -0.45 1.13 3.65
N ARG A 35 -1.69 1.33 4.11
CA ARG A 35 -2.85 0.51 3.75
C ARG A 35 -3.85 1.40 3.01
N VAL A 36 -4.11 1.07 1.75
CA VAL A 36 -4.94 1.87 0.84
C VAL A 36 -6.16 1.04 0.43
N ASP A 37 -7.35 1.63 0.56
CA ASP A 37 -8.61 1.01 0.13
C ASP A 37 -8.82 1.09 -1.39
N GLY A 38 -9.74 0.29 -1.93
CA GLY A 38 -10.11 0.33 -3.35
C GLY A 38 -9.10 -0.39 -4.25
N LEU A 39 -8.78 -1.65 -3.88
CA LEU A 39 -7.93 -2.54 -4.68
C LEU A 39 -8.49 -2.73 -6.11
N PRO A 40 -7.63 -3.00 -7.11
CA PRO A 40 -6.18 -3.27 -7.02
C PRO A 40 -5.30 -2.02 -7.14
N TYR A 41 -4.04 -2.11 -6.68
CA TYR A 41 -2.99 -1.11 -6.94
C TYR A 41 -1.71 -1.75 -7.47
N VAL A 42 -0.95 -0.97 -8.23
CA VAL A 42 0.43 -1.25 -8.64
C VAL A 42 1.36 -0.15 -8.16
N LEU A 43 2.58 -0.52 -7.78
CA LEU A 43 3.67 0.42 -7.54
C LEU A 43 4.19 0.92 -8.90
N THR A 44 4.10 2.23 -9.15
CA THR A 44 4.52 2.83 -10.43
C THR A 44 5.79 3.68 -10.32
N GLU A 45 6.09 4.23 -9.14
CA GLU A 45 7.30 5.02 -8.88
C GLU A 45 7.81 4.74 -7.46
N ALA A 46 9.14 4.60 -7.30
CA ALA A 46 9.81 4.44 -6.01
C ALA A 46 11.19 5.11 -6.04
N TYR A 47 11.27 6.32 -5.48
CA TYR A 47 12.51 7.04 -5.23
C TYR A 47 12.87 6.85 -3.75
N LEU A 48 13.83 5.97 -3.47
CA LEU A 48 14.21 5.58 -2.11
C LEU A 48 15.58 6.13 -1.70
N THR A 49 16.42 6.41 -2.69
CA THR A 49 17.61 7.22 -2.52
C THR A 49 17.17 8.67 -2.58
N GLY A 50 17.10 9.35 -1.43
CA GLY A 50 16.76 10.76 -1.39
C GLY A 50 17.62 11.55 -2.38
N ASN A 51 17.06 12.60 -2.98
CA ASN A 51 17.89 13.60 -3.64
C ASN A 51 18.81 14.18 -2.54
N PRO A 52 20.14 14.33 -2.73
CA PRO A 52 20.98 15.00 -1.74
C PRO A 52 20.46 16.40 -1.35
N GLU A 53 19.63 17.01 -2.17
CA GLU A 53 18.96 18.29 -1.90
C GLU A 53 17.61 18.16 -1.16
N LYS A 54 16.99 16.98 -1.16
CA LYS A 54 15.69 16.69 -0.52
C LYS A 54 15.71 15.29 0.09
N ASP A 55 15.85 15.24 1.42
CA ASP A 55 15.89 14.04 2.25
C ASP A 55 14.50 13.38 2.37
N GLU A 56 13.95 12.97 1.23
CA GLU A 56 12.59 12.46 1.10
C GLU A 56 12.56 11.19 0.23
N ALA A 57 11.78 10.19 0.67
CA ALA A 57 11.42 9.04 -0.15
C ALA A 57 10.04 9.27 -0.79
N ILE A 58 9.89 8.93 -2.07
CA ILE A 58 8.64 9.09 -2.82
C ILE A 58 8.20 7.73 -3.35
N VAL A 59 6.95 7.35 -3.03
CA VAL A 59 6.31 6.10 -3.48
C VAL A 59 4.97 6.42 -4.12
N LYS A 60 4.73 5.93 -5.33
CA LYS A 60 3.46 6.13 -6.05
C LYS A 60 2.73 4.81 -6.26
N LEU A 61 1.53 4.73 -5.70
CA LEU A 61 0.56 3.65 -5.95
C LEU A 61 -0.49 4.15 -6.94
N SER A 62 -0.70 3.40 -8.01
CA SER A 62 -1.74 3.70 -9.01
C SER A 62 -2.76 2.56 -9.07
N PRO A 63 -4.07 2.84 -9.22
CA PRO A 63 -5.05 1.80 -9.42
C PRO A 63 -4.64 0.91 -10.60
N GLY A 64 -4.69 -0.41 -10.40
CA GLY A 64 -4.48 -1.35 -11.49
C GLY A 64 -5.65 -1.21 -12.46
N LYS A 65 -5.46 -0.51 -13.58
CA LYS A 65 -6.47 -0.46 -14.64
C LYS A 65 -6.74 -1.88 -15.17
N GLN A 66 -7.90 -2.07 -15.78
CA GLN A 66 -8.23 -3.27 -16.55
C GLN A 66 -7.10 -3.52 -17.57
N GLY A 67 -6.48 -4.69 -17.52
CA GLY A 67 -5.30 -5.03 -18.32
C GLY A 67 -3.96 -5.06 -17.56
N SER A 68 -3.89 -4.56 -16.32
CA SER A 68 -2.68 -4.69 -15.48
C SER A 68 -2.61 -6.06 -14.80
N ASN A 69 -1.39 -6.60 -14.59
CA ASN A 69 -1.19 -7.88 -13.90
C ASN A 69 -1.81 -7.91 -12.49
N ALA A 70 -1.80 -6.78 -11.77
CA ALA A 70 -2.47 -6.68 -10.47
C ALA A 70 -4.00 -6.77 -10.56
N ALA A 71 -4.59 -6.24 -11.64
CA ALA A 71 -6.03 -6.32 -11.86
C ALA A 71 -6.49 -7.73 -12.26
N TYR A 72 -5.74 -8.42 -13.13
CA TYR A 72 -6.06 -9.80 -13.50
C TYR A 72 -6.04 -10.73 -12.30
N ASN A 73 -4.96 -10.69 -11.50
CA ASN A 73 -4.85 -11.54 -10.31
C ASN A 73 -5.96 -11.26 -9.29
N TYR A 74 -6.31 -9.99 -9.08
CA TYR A 74 -7.36 -9.62 -8.13
C TYR A 74 -8.75 -10.10 -8.57
N VAL A 75 -9.11 -9.92 -9.84
CA VAL A 75 -10.40 -10.36 -10.37
C VAL A 75 -10.53 -11.89 -10.31
N ASP A 76 -9.50 -12.62 -10.74
CA ASP A 76 -9.51 -14.09 -10.71
C ASP A 76 -9.64 -14.64 -9.28
N GLU A 77 -8.94 -14.05 -8.32
CA GLU A 77 -9.06 -14.42 -6.90
C GLU A 77 -10.44 -14.10 -6.31
N LEU A 78 -11.00 -12.94 -6.65
CA LEU A 78 -12.34 -12.56 -6.19
C LEU A 78 -13.41 -13.51 -6.75
N THR A 79 -13.32 -13.86 -8.03
CA THR A 79 -14.21 -14.82 -8.67
C THR A 79 -14.13 -16.19 -8.02
N LYS A 80 -12.93 -16.70 -7.72
CA LYS A 80 -12.76 -17.98 -7.01
C LYS A 80 -13.41 -17.96 -5.62
N ARG A 81 -13.22 -16.88 -4.86
CA ARG A 81 -13.81 -16.74 -3.52
C ARG A 81 -15.33 -16.68 -3.54
N ASN A 82 -15.91 -15.98 -4.51
CA ASN A 82 -17.37 -15.84 -4.63
C ASN A 82 -18.05 -17.11 -5.16
N ALA A 83 -17.29 -18.07 -5.69
CA ALA A 83 -17.78 -19.36 -6.18
C ALA A 83 -17.79 -20.46 -5.11
N THR A 84 -17.36 -20.16 -3.87
CA THR A 84 -17.33 -21.08 -2.72
C THR A 84 -18.33 -20.62 -1.66
#